data_AF-A0A928AGR8-F1
#
_entry.id   AF-A0A928AGR8-F1
#
_cell.length_a   1.000
_cell.length_b   1.000
_cell.length_c   1.000
_cell.angle_alpha   90.00
_cell.angle_beta   90.00
_cell.angle_gamma   90.00
#
_symmetry.space_group_name_H-M   'P 1'
#
loop_
_entity.id
_entity.type
_entity.pdbx_description
1 polymer ?
#
loop_
_entity_poly.entity_id
_entity_poly.type
_entity_poly.pdbx_seq_one_letter_code
_entity_poly.pdbx_strand_id
1 'polypeptide(L)'
;MIKFNPIRIEDRPIIERYTIPSNITNCDLAFANMYCWQEVFRSAWAEVDGFLVIRFHIDGSEKIGYMQPVGEGDFSQIIPLLCEDAYAHGQPLRIIGLTAAGCAKIREKYVGMFAFESNSALSDYIYSADDLRNLSGRKFQAKRNHLNRFFATYPDYRYEVLTREHFAECMRLEREWRRGHSGRISELCAEQRAMQRAFEYFEELGMIGGSIYVGVCMVAFTYGSAVNHCTFDTHVEKADTEYDGAFAAINKLFAEHLPSQFTHINREEDLGLEGLRRAKRSYQPIEIAPKFTAVCLQPDEVACKRLWMTVFGDEEPFVDEFLMRYYDREQMLSIESDGQLVAMLHLLPFESELGRTTYIYGVATDPAFRHRGLATRLMQEAVRLIDERGDDAAVLIPTPDQEWLPEFYARFGFQANLPIIFETPDDFDFGTGNSTSDRAMIRRRENISPLPETLRCRYVGK
;
A
#
# COMPACT_ATOMS: atom_id res chain seq x y z
N MET A 1 15.51 1.13 -23.91
CA MET A 1 14.17 1.64 -23.59
C MET A 1 13.16 0.57 -23.93
N ILE A 2 12.34 0.16 -22.96
CA ILE A 2 11.39 -0.95 -23.11
C ILE A 2 10.20 -0.45 -23.94
N LYS A 3 9.78 -1.22 -24.95
CA LYS A 3 8.61 -0.86 -25.76
C LYS A 3 7.33 -1.41 -25.12
N PHE A 4 6.64 -0.54 -24.39
CA PHE A 4 5.34 -0.86 -23.80
C PHE A 4 4.19 -0.68 -24.80
N ASN A 5 3.27 -1.65 -24.81
CA ASN A 5 2.03 -1.61 -25.58
C ASN A 5 0.85 -1.40 -24.62
N PRO A 6 -0.07 -0.44 -24.86
CA PRO A 6 -1.28 -0.32 -24.07
C PRO A 6 -2.05 -1.64 -24.05
N ILE A 7 -2.59 -2.03 -22.89
CA ILE A 7 -3.36 -3.27 -22.76
C ILE A 7 -4.64 -3.17 -23.60
N ARG A 8 -4.85 -4.15 -24.48
CA ARG A 8 -6.06 -4.32 -25.30
C ARG A 8 -6.65 -5.69 -25.09
N ILE A 9 -7.94 -5.85 -25.43
CA ILE A 9 -8.65 -7.12 -25.28
C ILE A 9 -7.96 -8.25 -26.08
N GLU A 10 -7.35 -7.92 -27.23
CA GLU A 10 -6.62 -8.88 -28.06
C GLU A 10 -5.34 -9.44 -27.41
N ASP A 11 -4.80 -8.74 -26.40
CA ASP A 11 -3.57 -9.13 -25.71
C ASP A 11 -3.80 -10.24 -24.66
N ARG A 12 -5.07 -10.56 -24.36
CA ARG A 12 -5.44 -11.56 -23.35
C ARG A 12 -4.65 -12.87 -23.48
N PRO A 13 -4.57 -13.54 -24.65
CA PRO A 13 -3.86 -14.81 -24.75
C PRO A 13 -2.35 -14.68 -24.51
N ILE A 14 -1.77 -13.52 -24.78
CA ILE A 14 -0.33 -13.28 -24.60
C ILE A 14 -0.03 -13.05 -23.12
N ILE A 15 -0.82 -12.23 -22.44
CA ILE A 15 -0.67 -11.96 -21.00
C ILE A 15 -0.98 -13.22 -20.18
N GLU A 16 -2.07 -13.92 -20.51
CA GLU A 16 -2.47 -15.15 -19.81
C GLU A 16 -1.47 -16.29 -19.98
N ARG A 17 -0.63 -16.28 -21.02
CA ARG A 17 0.50 -17.22 -21.15
C ARG A 17 1.47 -17.12 -19.96
N TYR A 18 1.53 -15.96 -19.30
CA TYR A 18 2.36 -15.73 -18.11
C TYR A 18 1.58 -15.86 -16.82
N THR A 19 0.38 -15.28 -16.73
CA THR A 19 -0.38 -15.24 -15.47
C THR A 19 -1.05 -16.57 -15.12
N ILE A 20 -1.60 -17.29 -16.11
CA ILE A 20 -2.29 -18.57 -15.89
C ILE A 20 -1.39 -19.67 -15.29
N PRO A 21 -0.17 -19.91 -15.78
CA PRO A 21 0.74 -20.88 -15.16
C PRO A 21 1.43 -20.35 -13.90
N SER A 22 1.26 -19.08 -13.55
CA SER A 22 1.87 -18.52 -12.35
C SER A 22 1.22 -19.05 -11.07
N ASN A 23 1.98 -19.02 -9.97
CA ASN A 23 1.48 -19.33 -8.63
C ASN A 23 1.15 -18.07 -7.82
N ILE A 24 1.04 -16.91 -8.48
CA ILE A 24 0.74 -15.64 -7.82
C ILE A 24 -0.78 -15.50 -7.74
N THR A 25 -1.28 -15.15 -6.55
CA THR A 25 -2.72 -15.06 -6.26
C THR A 25 -3.26 -13.63 -6.27
N ASN A 26 -2.40 -12.63 -6.46
CA ASN A 26 -2.75 -11.21 -6.49
C ASN A 26 -3.85 -10.94 -7.55
N CYS A 27 -4.96 -10.32 -7.13
CA CYS A 27 -6.08 -9.96 -7.99
C CYS A 27 -5.68 -9.02 -9.14
N ASP A 28 -4.63 -8.21 -8.96
CA ASP A 28 -4.12 -7.28 -9.97
C ASP A 28 -3.58 -8.01 -11.22
N LEU A 29 -3.28 -9.31 -11.09
CA LEU A 29 -2.81 -10.15 -12.20
C LEU A 29 -3.94 -10.77 -13.03
N ALA A 30 -5.20 -10.63 -12.62
CA ALA A 30 -6.32 -10.99 -13.48
C ALA A 30 -6.34 -10.05 -14.70
N PHE A 31 -6.32 -10.60 -15.92
CA PHE A 31 -6.34 -9.81 -17.14
C PHE A 31 -7.57 -8.89 -17.21
N ALA A 32 -8.71 -9.36 -16.71
CA ALA A 32 -9.92 -8.56 -16.58
C ALA A 32 -9.71 -7.29 -15.76
N ASN A 33 -9.04 -7.37 -14.60
CA ASN A 33 -8.73 -6.19 -13.79
C ASN A 33 -7.80 -5.24 -14.56
N MET A 34 -6.75 -5.76 -15.20
CA MET A 34 -5.84 -4.92 -15.99
C MET A 34 -6.56 -4.16 -17.12
N TYR A 35 -7.49 -4.82 -17.82
CA TYR A 35 -8.21 -4.24 -18.96
C TYR A 35 -9.31 -3.26 -18.52
N CYS A 36 -10.13 -3.63 -17.53
CA CYS A 36 -11.25 -2.80 -17.08
C CYS A 36 -10.79 -1.48 -16.45
N TRP A 37 -9.63 -1.50 -15.78
CA TRP A 37 -9.06 -0.31 -15.15
C TRP A 37 -8.08 0.48 -16.05
N GLN A 38 -7.93 0.08 -17.31
CA GLN A 38 -6.92 0.64 -18.23
C GLN A 38 -7.05 2.16 -18.46
N GLU A 39 -8.25 2.76 -18.45
CA GLU A 39 -8.35 4.23 -18.65
C GLU A 39 -7.87 5.01 -17.43
N VAL A 40 -7.98 4.41 -16.24
CA VAL A 40 -7.59 5.05 -14.97
C VAL A 40 -6.09 4.94 -14.80
N PHE A 41 -5.55 3.73 -14.94
CA PHE A 41 -4.13 3.46 -14.68
C PHE A 41 -3.26 3.48 -15.93
N ARG A 42 -3.82 3.74 -17.13
CA ARG A 42 -3.10 3.76 -18.41
C ARG A 42 -2.18 2.54 -18.58
N SER A 43 -2.66 1.38 -18.14
CA SER A 43 -1.87 0.15 -18.05
C SER A 43 -1.34 -0.27 -19.41
N ALA A 44 -0.07 -0.65 -19.44
CA ALA A 44 0.65 -1.10 -20.61
C ALA A 44 1.55 -2.30 -20.26
N TRP A 45 1.84 -3.13 -21.25
CA TRP A 45 2.61 -4.36 -21.05
C TRP A 45 3.78 -4.47 -22.05
N ALA A 46 4.81 -5.21 -21.66
CA ALA A 46 5.93 -5.60 -22.50
C ALA A 46 6.42 -7.00 -22.12
N GLU A 47 7.10 -7.65 -23.07
CA GLU A 47 7.88 -8.86 -22.80
C GLU A 47 9.37 -8.47 -22.73
N VAL A 48 10.01 -8.80 -21.61
CA VAL A 48 11.43 -8.48 -21.36
C VAL A 48 12.12 -9.74 -20.86
N ASP A 49 13.05 -10.28 -21.66
CA ASP A 49 13.82 -11.49 -21.35
C ASP A 49 12.97 -12.68 -20.83
N GLY A 50 11.80 -12.89 -21.43
CA GLY A 50 10.88 -13.97 -21.04
C GLY A 50 10.02 -13.67 -19.81
N PHE A 51 9.95 -12.41 -19.35
CA PHE A 51 9.03 -11.95 -18.32
C PHE A 51 7.98 -11.00 -18.90
N LEU A 52 6.73 -11.20 -18.51
CA LEU A 52 5.69 -10.18 -18.61
C LEU A 52 5.99 -9.05 -17.63
N VAL A 53 6.06 -7.83 -18.15
CA VAL A 53 6.16 -6.60 -17.37
C VAL A 53 4.91 -5.78 -17.60
N ILE A 54 4.18 -5.49 -16.53
CA ILE A 54 3.06 -4.54 -16.56
C ILE A 54 3.52 -3.22 -15.95
N ARG A 55 3.33 -2.12 -16.68
CA ARG A 55 3.56 -0.75 -16.23
C ARG A 55 2.23 0.00 -16.16
N PHE A 56 2.04 0.77 -15.12
CA PHE A 56 0.80 1.51 -14.88
C PHE A 56 1.08 2.84 -14.19
N HIS A 57 0.09 3.73 -14.21
CA HIS A 57 0.10 5.02 -13.55
C HIS A 57 -0.47 4.87 -12.13
N ILE A 58 0.34 5.20 -11.13
CA ILE A 58 -0.01 5.06 -9.72
C ILE A 58 -1.09 6.09 -9.37
N ASP A 59 -2.19 5.65 -8.77
CA ASP A 59 -3.33 6.48 -8.36
C ASP A 59 -3.91 7.36 -9.49
N GLY A 60 -3.73 6.96 -10.75
CA GLY A 60 -4.11 7.75 -11.92
C GLY A 60 -3.29 9.04 -12.11
N SER A 61 -2.16 9.17 -11.41
CA SER A 61 -1.21 10.29 -11.54
C SER A 61 -0.26 10.09 -12.73
N GLU A 62 0.71 10.99 -12.93
CA GLU A 62 1.78 10.80 -13.94
C GLU A 62 2.95 9.93 -13.42
N LYS A 63 2.94 9.55 -12.13
CA LYS A 63 3.93 8.62 -11.57
C LYS A 63 3.68 7.21 -12.09
N ILE A 64 4.72 6.52 -12.53
CA ILE A 64 4.59 5.15 -13.03
C ILE A 64 5.05 4.14 -11.96
N GLY A 65 4.38 3.00 -11.96
CA GLY A 65 4.76 1.81 -11.21
C GLY A 65 4.79 0.59 -12.14
N TYR A 66 5.44 -0.46 -11.68
CA TYR A 66 5.51 -1.74 -12.37
C TYR A 66 4.93 -2.81 -11.46
N MET A 67 4.12 -3.72 -11.98
CA MET A 67 3.76 -4.91 -11.21
C MET A 67 4.99 -5.81 -11.07
N GLN A 68 4.98 -6.74 -10.11
CA GLN A 68 5.97 -7.81 -10.07
C GLN A 68 6.03 -8.50 -11.44
N PRO A 69 7.20 -8.55 -12.12
CA PRO A 69 7.29 -9.24 -13.40
C PRO A 69 6.98 -10.73 -13.26
N VAL A 70 6.25 -11.28 -14.23
CA VAL A 70 5.75 -12.65 -14.21
C VAL A 70 6.39 -13.45 -15.34
N GLY A 71 7.05 -14.55 -15.00
CA GLY A 71 7.76 -15.40 -15.96
C GLY A 71 8.49 -16.53 -15.24
N GLU A 72 9.14 -17.40 -16.01
CA GLU A 72 9.95 -18.48 -15.44
C GLU A 72 11.31 -17.95 -14.96
N GLY A 73 11.74 -18.38 -13.77
CA GLY A 73 13.04 -18.04 -13.20
C GLY A 73 13.05 -16.82 -12.28
N ASP A 74 14.16 -16.10 -12.28
CA ASP A 74 14.41 -14.95 -11.40
C ASP A 74 14.28 -13.62 -12.14
N PHE A 75 13.15 -12.93 -11.95
CA PHE A 75 12.90 -11.63 -12.56
C PHE A 75 13.86 -10.54 -12.09
N SER A 76 14.60 -10.75 -10.98
CA SER A 76 15.57 -9.77 -10.49
C SER A 76 16.64 -9.41 -11.53
N GLN A 77 16.85 -10.26 -12.54
CA GLN A 77 17.75 -9.99 -13.67
C GLN A 77 17.32 -8.86 -14.59
N ILE A 78 16.01 -8.58 -14.70
CA ILE A 78 15.50 -7.51 -15.57
C ILE A 78 15.34 -6.17 -14.83
N ILE A 79 15.57 -6.13 -13.52
CA ILE A 79 15.48 -4.91 -12.71
C ILE A 79 16.33 -3.74 -13.26
N PRO A 80 17.57 -3.94 -13.75
CA PRO A 80 18.34 -2.83 -14.33
C PRO A 80 17.65 -2.18 -15.53
N LEU A 81 16.99 -2.97 -16.38
CA LEU A 81 16.21 -2.45 -17.53
C LEU A 81 14.97 -1.66 -17.07
N LEU A 82 14.33 -2.10 -15.98
CA LEU A 82 13.22 -1.38 -15.36
C LEU A 82 13.69 -0.06 -14.72
N CYS A 83 14.86 -0.06 -14.08
CA CYS A 83 15.49 1.16 -13.56
C CYS A 83 15.79 2.16 -14.68
N GLU A 84 16.32 1.72 -15.82
CA GLU A 84 16.54 2.58 -16.99
C GLU A 84 15.24 3.18 -17.52
N ASP A 85 14.15 2.40 -17.61
CA ASP A 85 12.85 2.91 -18.07
C ASP A 85 12.26 3.91 -17.07
N ALA A 86 12.29 3.61 -15.77
CA ALA A 86 11.85 4.52 -14.72
C ALA A 86 12.66 5.83 -14.72
N TYR A 87 13.98 5.74 -14.84
CA TYR A 87 14.87 6.89 -14.92
C TYR A 87 14.60 7.76 -16.14
N ALA A 88 14.29 7.17 -17.30
CA ALA A 88 13.89 7.90 -18.50
C ALA A 88 12.59 8.71 -18.30
N HIS A 89 11.77 8.35 -17.30
CA HIS A 89 10.58 9.10 -16.87
C HIS A 89 10.84 10.00 -15.64
N GLY A 90 12.11 10.20 -15.26
CA GLY A 90 12.49 11.11 -14.18
C GLY A 90 12.11 10.64 -12.78
N GLN A 91 11.96 9.33 -12.55
CA GLN A 91 11.55 8.78 -11.27
C GLN A 91 12.33 7.49 -10.89
N PRO A 92 12.43 7.17 -9.58
CA PRO A 92 12.98 5.87 -9.17
C PRO A 92 12.06 4.72 -9.60
N LEU A 93 12.65 3.54 -9.79
CA LEU A 93 11.88 2.33 -10.04
C LEU A 93 10.99 2.01 -8.83
N ARG A 94 9.70 1.79 -9.08
CA ARG A 94 8.73 1.31 -8.09
C ARG A 94 8.08 0.03 -8.59
N ILE A 95 8.30 -1.07 -7.88
CA ILE A 95 7.63 -2.35 -8.15
C ILE A 95 6.56 -2.56 -7.08
N ILE A 96 5.31 -2.69 -7.49
CA ILE A 96 4.11 -2.76 -6.63
C ILE A 96 3.46 -4.13 -6.82
N GLY A 97 2.80 -4.63 -5.77
CA GLY A 97 2.14 -5.94 -5.82
C GLY A 97 3.13 -7.10 -5.76
N LEU A 98 4.32 -6.88 -5.19
CA LEU A 98 5.30 -7.92 -4.93
C LEU A 98 4.76 -8.92 -3.91
N THR A 99 5.04 -10.20 -4.12
CA THR A 99 4.86 -11.23 -3.10
C THR A 99 6.06 -11.24 -2.14
N ALA A 100 5.92 -11.89 -0.98
CA ALA A 100 7.04 -12.07 -0.05
C ALA A 100 8.24 -12.76 -0.72
N ALA A 101 7.99 -13.74 -1.60
CA ALA A 101 9.03 -14.40 -2.39
C ALA A 101 9.68 -13.46 -3.41
N GLY A 102 8.92 -12.55 -4.01
CA GLY A 102 9.44 -11.50 -4.88
C GLY A 102 10.36 -10.54 -4.12
N CYS A 103 9.95 -10.08 -2.94
CA CYS A 103 10.79 -9.25 -2.07
C CYS A 103 12.10 -9.96 -1.70
N ALA A 104 12.05 -11.26 -1.37
CA ALA A 104 13.23 -12.03 -1.04
C ALA A 104 14.25 -12.06 -2.19
N LYS A 105 13.80 -12.27 -3.43
CA LYS A 105 14.68 -12.23 -4.63
C LYS A 105 15.36 -10.87 -4.81
N ILE A 106 14.61 -9.77 -4.60
CA ILE A 106 15.19 -8.42 -4.71
C ILE A 106 16.22 -8.18 -3.59
N ARG A 107 15.89 -8.53 -2.34
CA ARG A 107 16.79 -8.36 -1.19
C ARG A 107 18.09 -9.15 -1.34
N GLU A 108 18.01 -10.36 -1.87
CA GLU A 108 19.19 -11.21 -2.11
C GLU A 108 20.14 -10.60 -3.14
N LYS A 109 19.60 -10.08 -4.26
CA LYS A 109 20.43 -9.57 -5.36
C LYS A 109 20.87 -8.12 -5.19
N TYR A 110 20.02 -7.28 -4.60
CA TYR A 110 20.20 -5.84 -4.50
C TYR A 110 20.21 -5.38 -3.04
N VAL A 111 21.11 -5.97 -2.26
CA VAL A 111 21.24 -5.75 -0.80
C VAL A 111 21.33 -4.26 -0.48
N GLY A 112 20.37 -3.77 0.32
CA GLY A 112 20.31 -2.38 0.78
C GLY A 112 19.97 -1.33 -0.30
N MET A 113 19.70 -1.74 -1.55
CA MET A 113 19.41 -0.82 -2.65
C MET A 113 17.92 -0.51 -2.84
N PHE A 114 17.05 -1.19 -2.11
CA PHE A 114 15.61 -0.99 -2.15
C PHE A 114 15.09 -0.69 -0.75
N ALA A 115 14.04 0.11 -0.68
CA ALA A 115 13.16 0.22 0.47
C ALA A 115 11.85 -0.53 0.18
N PHE A 116 11.33 -1.21 1.19
CA PHE A 116 10.11 -2.01 1.09
C PHE A 116 9.06 -1.55 2.08
N GLU A 117 7.81 -1.47 1.62
CA GLU A 117 6.65 -1.33 2.51
C GLU A 117 5.52 -2.26 2.09
N SER A 118 4.57 -2.47 2.99
CA SER A 118 3.30 -3.12 2.68
C SER A 118 2.17 -2.41 3.39
N ASN A 119 1.08 -2.13 2.69
CA ASN A 119 -0.12 -1.57 3.28
C ASN A 119 -1.14 -2.69 3.53
N SER A 120 -1.47 -2.94 4.81
CA SER A 120 -2.46 -3.96 5.18
C SER A 120 -3.86 -3.73 4.59
N ALA A 121 -4.18 -2.47 4.25
CA ALA A 121 -5.43 -2.10 3.58
C ALA A 121 -5.53 -2.64 2.14
N LEU A 122 -4.39 -2.97 1.52
CA LEU A 122 -4.27 -3.46 0.14
C LEU A 122 -3.96 -4.96 0.08
N SER A 123 -3.98 -5.67 1.21
CA SER A 123 -3.77 -7.11 1.23
C SER A 123 -4.99 -7.86 0.71
N ASP A 124 -4.76 -8.85 -0.15
CA ASP A 124 -5.83 -9.68 -0.71
C ASP A 124 -6.29 -10.74 0.27
N TYR A 125 -7.61 -10.99 0.28
CA TYR A 125 -8.20 -12.06 1.08
C TYR A 125 -8.39 -13.31 0.22
N ILE A 126 -7.58 -14.33 0.48
CA ILE A 126 -7.60 -15.61 -0.24
C ILE A 126 -8.34 -16.66 0.59
N TYR A 127 -9.32 -17.33 -0.02
CA TYR A 127 -10.16 -18.33 0.61
C TYR A 127 -10.01 -19.68 -0.07
N SER A 128 -10.20 -20.76 0.69
CA SER A 128 -10.48 -22.06 0.11
C SER A 128 -11.83 -22.02 -0.58
N ALA A 129 -11.87 -22.42 -1.86
CA ALA A 129 -13.12 -22.52 -2.60
C ALA A 129 -14.07 -23.54 -1.94
N ASP A 130 -13.54 -24.62 -1.36
CA ASP A 130 -14.33 -25.61 -0.63
C ASP A 130 -14.98 -25.03 0.63
N ASP A 131 -14.24 -24.21 1.38
CA ASP A 131 -14.77 -23.53 2.57
C ASP A 131 -15.92 -22.59 2.18
N LEU A 132 -15.82 -21.83 1.09
CA LEU A 132 -16.90 -20.94 0.63
C LEU A 132 -18.09 -21.67 0.03
N ARG A 133 -17.86 -22.78 -0.68
CA ARG A 133 -18.91 -23.67 -1.22
C ARG A 133 -19.70 -24.31 -0.10
N ASN A 134 -19.04 -24.94 0.86
CA ASN A 134 -19.69 -25.81 1.83
C ASN A 134 -20.03 -25.10 3.14
N LEU A 135 -19.27 -24.07 3.50
CA LEU A 135 -19.35 -23.38 4.80
C LEU A 135 -19.40 -24.39 5.95
N SER A 136 -18.51 -25.38 5.96
CA SER A 136 -18.53 -26.52 6.89
C SER A 136 -17.88 -26.20 8.25
N GLY A 137 -18.29 -26.91 9.30
CA GLY A 137 -17.67 -26.79 10.63
C GLY A 137 -18.15 -25.60 11.49
N ARG A 138 -17.67 -25.53 12.74
CA ARG A 138 -18.16 -24.56 13.74
C ARG A 138 -17.84 -23.10 13.37
N LYS A 139 -16.72 -22.86 12.70
CA LYS A 139 -16.25 -21.51 12.30
C LYS A 139 -17.24 -20.78 11.39
N PHE A 140 -18.04 -21.50 10.59
CA PHE A 140 -19.04 -20.92 9.68
C PHE A 140 -20.49 -20.98 10.19
N GLN A 141 -20.73 -21.31 11.46
CA GLN A 141 -22.09 -21.42 12.00
C GLN A 141 -22.89 -20.12 11.82
N ALA A 142 -22.27 -18.96 12.05
CA ALA A 142 -22.94 -17.68 11.84
C ALA A 142 -23.35 -17.46 10.37
N LYS A 143 -22.49 -17.83 9.42
CA LYS A 143 -22.78 -17.72 7.98
C LYS A 143 -23.92 -18.64 7.55
N ARG A 144 -23.92 -19.89 8.02
CA ARG A 144 -25.05 -20.81 7.81
C ARG A 144 -26.35 -20.28 8.42
N ASN A 145 -26.29 -19.63 9.58
CA ASN A 145 -27.48 -19.02 10.19
C ASN A 145 -28.04 -17.87 9.32
N HIS A 146 -27.19 -17.01 8.76
CA HIS A 146 -27.63 -15.96 7.82
C HIS A 146 -28.27 -16.57 6.55
N LEU A 147 -27.64 -17.60 5.98
CA LEU A 147 -28.17 -18.31 4.81
C LEU A 147 -29.51 -18.99 5.07
N ASN A 148 -29.61 -19.74 6.17
CA ASN A 148 -30.86 -20.41 6.56
C ASN A 148 -32.00 -19.41 6.74
N ARG A 149 -31.69 -18.23 7.30
CA ARG A 149 -32.68 -17.14 7.42
C ARG A 149 -33.08 -16.62 6.05
N PHE A 150 -32.11 -16.30 5.17
CA PHE A 150 -32.39 -15.84 3.81
C PHE A 150 -33.30 -16.83 3.06
N PHE A 151 -32.96 -18.12 3.04
CA PHE A 151 -33.76 -19.13 2.35
C PHE A 151 -35.14 -19.36 2.97
N ALA A 152 -35.29 -19.18 4.29
CA ALA A 152 -36.58 -19.28 4.95
C ALA A 152 -37.47 -18.05 4.69
N THR A 153 -36.88 -16.86 4.61
CA THR A 153 -37.57 -15.60 4.37
C THR A 153 -37.95 -15.42 2.91
N TYR A 154 -37.10 -15.87 1.98
CA TYR A 154 -37.27 -15.74 0.53
C TYR A 154 -37.28 -17.11 -0.14
N PRO A 155 -38.29 -17.97 0.09
CA PRO A 155 -38.30 -19.33 -0.44
C PRO A 155 -38.45 -19.40 -1.97
N ASP A 156 -38.88 -18.31 -2.61
CA ASP A 156 -39.03 -18.13 -4.05
C ASP A 156 -37.77 -17.52 -4.72
N TYR A 157 -36.65 -17.45 -4.01
CA TYR A 157 -35.41 -16.96 -4.59
C TYR A 157 -34.98 -17.81 -5.79
N ARG A 158 -34.35 -17.18 -6.78
CA ARG A 158 -33.68 -17.89 -7.88
C ARG A 158 -32.26 -17.39 -8.05
N TYR A 159 -31.35 -18.32 -8.28
CA TYR A 159 -30.00 -18.03 -8.72
C TYR A 159 -29.92 -18.20 -10.24
N GLU A 160 -29.34 -17.23 -10.91
CA GLU A 160 -29.16 -17.23 -12.36
C GLU A 160 -27.70 -16.90 -12.68
N VAL A 161 -27.13 -17.59 -13.68
CA VAL A 161 -25.80 -17.27 -14.20
C VAL A 161 -25.90 -15.96 -14.99
N LEU A 162 -24.96 -15.05 -14.77
CA LEU A 162 -24.96 -13.77 -15.50
C LEU A 162 -24.72 -13.99 -16.99
N THR A 163 -25.72 -13.63 -17.77
CA THR A 163 -25.67 -13.40 -19.21
C THR A 163 -25.89 -11.91 -19.53
N ARG A 164 -25.70 -11.52 -20.80
CA ARG A 164 -25.90 -10.14 -21.29
C ARG A 164 -27.27 -9.53 -20.95
N GLU A 165 -28.30 -10.36 -20.79
CA GLU A 165 -29.66 -9.90 -20.46
C GLU A 165 -29.75 -9.24 -19.08
N HIS A 166 -28.88 -9.63 -18.14
CA HIS A 166 -28.91 -9.15 -16.76
C HIS A 166 -28.12 -7.87 -16.53
N PHE A 167 -27.20 -7.48 -17.44
CA PHE A 167 -26.24 -6.40 -17.19
C PHE A 167 -26.89 -5.05 -16.90
N ALA A 168 -28.02 -4.75 -17.56
CA ALA A 168 -28.78 -3.53 -17.30
C ALA A 168 -29.33 -3.49 -15.86
N GLU A 169 -29.74 -4.63 -15.33
CA GLU A 169 -30.22 -4.77 -13.95
C GLU A 169 -29.07 -4.70 -12.94
N CYS A 170 -27.92 -5.32 -13.23
CA CYS A 170 -26.73 -5.18 -12.39
C CYS A 170 -26.31 -3.70 -12.26
N MET A 171 -26.28 -2.96 -13.38
CA MET A 171 -26.00 -1.52 -13.36
C MET A 171 -27.08 -0.71 -12.62
N ARG A 172 -28.33 -1.17 -12.61
CA ARG A 172 -29.40 -0.53 -11.82
C ARG A 172 -29.17 -0.74 -10.33
N LEU A 173 -28.93 -1.99 -9.91
CA LEU A 173 -28.67 -2.33 -8.50
C LEU A 173 -27.45 -1.57 -7.96
N GLU A 174 -26.38 -1.50 -8.75
CA GLU A 174 -25.18 -0.74 -8.38
C GLU A 174 -25.49 0.76 -8.18
N ARG A 175 -26.33 1.37 -9.03
CA ARG A 175 -26.76 2.77 -8.84
C ARG A 175 -27.61 2.97 -7.60
N GLU A 176 -28.46 2.01 -7.25
CA GLU A 176 -29.30 2.07 -6.05
C GLU A 176 -28.46 1.95 -4.78
N TRP A 177 -27.54 0.99 -4.74
CA TRP A 177 -26.59 0.82 -3.65
C TRP A 177 -25.80 2.11 -3.40
N ARG A 178 -25.38 2.81 -4.46
CA ARG A 178 -24.67 4.10 -4.37
C ARG A 178 -25.50 5.24 -3.81
N ARG A 179 -26.78 5.34 -4.16
CA ARG A 179 -27.67 6.41 -3.66
C ARG A 179 -27.79 6.38 -2.14
N GLY A 180 -27.64 5.20 -1.52
CA GLY A 180 -27.60 5.04 -0.06
C GLY A 180 -26.26 5.38 0.61
N HIS A 181 -25.15 5.53 -0.14
CA HIS A 181 -23.77 5.62 0.39
C HIS A 181 -23.02 6.89 -0.08
N SER A 182 -23.67 8.06 -0.01
CA SER A 182 -23.34 9.35 -0.67
C SER A 182 -22.01 10.07 -0.32
N GLY A 183 -20.90 9.37 -0.03
CA GLY A 183 -19.63 9.96 0.42
C GLY A 183 -18.48 10.10 -0.60
N ARG A 184 -18.48 9.44 -1.77
CA ARG A 184 -17.25 9.31 -2.61
C ARG A 184 -17.44 9.45 -4.14
N ILE A 185 -17.92 10.61 -4.60
CA ILE A 185 -18.36 10.81 -6.01
C ILE A 185 -17.30 10.42 -7.08
N SER A 186 -15.99 10.65 -6.86
CA SER A 186 -14.95 10.43 -7.88
C SER A 186 -14.53 8.96 -8.09
N GLU A 187 -14.19 8.23 -7.01
CA GLU A 187 -13.87 6.79 -7.05
C GLU A 187 -15.03 5.97 -7.60
N LEU A 188 -16.25 6.37 -7.24
CA LEU A 188 -17.48 5.74 -7.71
C LEU A 188 -17.59 5.81 -9.25
N CYS A 189 -17.21 6.91 -9.89
CA CYS A 189 -17.25 7.02 -11.35
C CYS A 189 -16.25 6.08 -12.06
N ALA A 190 -15.10 5.80 -11.45
CA ALA A 190 -14.10 4.89 -12.01
C ALA A 190 -14.57 3.43 -11.96
N GLU A 191 -15.07 2.97 -10.82
CA GLU A 191 -15.64 1.62 -10.65
C GLU A 191 -16.81 1.37 -11.62
N GLN A 192 -17.66 2.38 -11.84
CA GLN A 192 -18.78 2.27 -12.78
C GLN A 192 -18.31 2.10 -14.24
N ARG A 193 -17.26 2.82 -14.64
CA ARG A 193 -16.66 2.67 -15.97
C ARG A 193 -15.98 1.31 -16.12
N ALA A 194 -15.26 0.85 -15.10
CA ALA A 194 -14.65 -0.47 -15.08
C ALA A 194 -15.71 -1.58 -15.22
N MET A 195 -16.81 -1.50 -14.47
CA MET A 195 -17.93 -2.43 -14.55
C MET A 195 -18.65 -2.36 -15.91
N GLN A 196 -18.80 -1.17 -16.51
CA GLN A 196 -19.37 -1.05 -17.85
C GLN A 196 -18.51 -1.75 -18.91
N ARG A 197 -17.18 -1.61 -18.84
CA ARG A 197 -16.27 -2.34 -19.75
C ARG A 197 -16.26 -3.84 -19.49
N ALA A 198 -16.32 -4.24 -18.22
CA ALA A 198 -16.43 -5.65 -17.85
C ALA A 198 -17.65 -6.30 -18.52
N PHE A 199 -18.79 -5.60 -18.54
CA PHE A 199 -20.00 -6.08 -19.21
C PHE A 199 -19.95 -5.99 -20.73
N GLU A 200 -19.25 -5.01 -21.30
CA GLU A 200 -19.08 -4.90 -22.76
C GLU A 200 -18.31 -6.10 -23.34
N TYR A 201 -17.27 -6.57 -22.63
CA TYR A 201 -16.37 -7.64 -23.05
C TYR A 201 -16.45 -8.89 -22.16
N PHE A 202 -17.60 -9.13 -21.52
CA PHE A 202 -17.74 -10.13 -20.45
C PHE A 202 -17.28 -11.54 -20.86
N GLU A 203 -17.70 -11.98 -22.05
CA GLU A 203 -17.36 -13.30 -22.60
C GLU A 203 -15.90 -13.34 -23.07
N GLU A 204 -15.45 -12.28 -23.74
CA GLU A 204 -14.09 -12.12 -24.27
C GLU A 204 -13.04 -12.05 -23.15
N LEU A 205 -13.41 -11.51 -21.98
CA LEU A 205 -12.62 -11.50 -20.75
C LEU A 205 -12.67 -12.82 -20.00
N GLY A 206 -13.51 -13.78 -20.41
CA GLY A 206 -13.69 -15.05 -19.73
C GLY A 206 -14.30 -14.90 -18.34
N MET A 207 -15.11 -13.87 -18.14
CA MET A 207 -15.76 -13.63 -16.86
C MET A 207 -16.85 -14.67 -16.59
N ILE A 208 -17.01 -14.98 -15.30
CA ILE A 208 -18.10 -15.80 -14.79
C ILE A 208 -18.81 -14.97 -13.73
N GLY A 209 -20.13 -15.03 -13.70
CA GLY A 209 -20.93 -14.30 -12.73
C GLY A 209 -22.25 -14.97 -12.39
N GLY A 210 -22.86 -14.51 -11.31
CA GLY A 210 -24.18 -14.94 -10.88
C GLY A 210 -25.00 -13.80 -10.33
N SER A 211 -26.32 -13.98 -10.33
CA SER A 211 -27.30 -13.08 -9.74
C SER A 211 -28.31 -13.84 -8.92
N ILE A 212 -28.88 -13.18 -7.92
CA ILE A 212 -30.02 -13.67 -7.16
C ILE A 212 -31.20 -12.74 -7.38
N TYR A 213 -32.35 -13.32 -7.67
CA TYR A 213 -33.64 -12.64 -7.67
C TYR A 213 -34.51 -13.13 -6.52
N VAL A 214 -35.34 -12.23 -6.00
CA VAL A 214 -36.49 -12.53 -5.13
C VAL A 214 -37.72 -11.98 -5.83
N GLY A 215 -38.70 -12.84 -6.16
CA GLY A 215 -39.75 -12.49 -7.10
C GLY A 215 -39.17 -12.05 -8.46
N VAL A 216 -39.46 -10.82 -8.90
CA VAL A 216 -38.93 -10.26 -10.16
C VAL A 216 -37.74 -9.33 -9.98
N CYS A 217 -37.33 -9.07 -8.73
CA CYS A 217 -36.29 -8.09 -8.43
C CYS A 217 -34.93 -8.76 -8.28
N MET A 218 -33.92 -8.31 -9.03
CA MET A 218 -32.52 -8.66 -8.74
C MET A 218 -32.10 -8.01 -7.43
N VAL A 219 -31.69 -8.84 -6.46
CA VAL A 219 -31.30 -8.39 -5.11
C VAL A 219 -29.81 -8.53 -4.85
N ALA A 220 -29.09 -9.33 -5.65
CA ALA A 220 -27.65 -9.44 -5.57
C ALA A 220 -27.05 -9.88 -6.91
N PHE A 221 -25.81 -9.48 -7.17
CA PHE A 221 -25.00 -10.03 -8.26
C PHE A 221 -23.52 -10.04 -7.90
N THR A 222 -22.77 -10.90 -8.59
CA THR A 222 -21.33 -10.99 -8.47
C THR A 222 -20.73 -11.46 -9.78
N TYR A 223 -19.49 -11.05 -10.07
CA TYR A 223 -18.71 -11.59 -11.16
C TYR A 223 -17.21 -11.51 -10.86
N GLY A 224 -16.46 -12.28 -11.64
CA GLY A 224 -15.02 -12.38 -11.50
C GLY A 224 -14.37 -13.07 -12.70
N SER A 225 -13.06 -13.29 -12.62
CA SER A 225 -12.30 -14.01 -13.64
C SER A 225 -11.14 -14.79 -13.03
N ALA A 226 -10.46 -15.60 -13.85
CA ALA A 226 -9.29 -16.35 -13.40
C ALA A 226 -8.08 -15.41 -13.22
N VAL A 227 -7.39 -15.54 -12.09
CA VAL A 227 -6.04 -14.98 -11.90
C VAL A 227 -5.00 -15.95 -12.45
N ASN A 228 -5.17 -17.23 -12.11
CA ASN A 228 -4.32 -18.30 -12.58
C ASN A 228 -5.12 -19.62 -12.75
N HIS A 229 -4.43 -20.74 -13.00
CA HIS A 229 -5.07 -22.06 -13.19
C HIS A 229 -5.98 -22.52 -12.04
N CYS A 230 -5.71 -22.11 -10.80
CA CYS A 230 -6.44 -22.56 -9.61
C CYS A 230 -7.05 -21.45 -8.75
N THR A 231 -6.78 -20.18 -9.06
CA THR A 231 -7.28 -19.01 -8.32
C THR A 231 -8.25 -18.23 -9.17
N PHE A 232 -9.48 -18.09 -8.68
CA PHE A 232 -10.49 -17.20 -9.24
C PHE A 232 -10.58 -15.94 -8.39
N ASP A 233 -10.69 -14.77 -9.01
CA ASP A 233 -10.87 -13.51 -8.29
C ASP A 233 -12.28 -12.97 -8.45
N THR A 234 -12.92 -12.68 -7.33
CA THR A 234 -14.26 -12.08 -7.29
C THR A 234 -14.12 -10.55 -7.28
N HIS A 235 -14.10 -9.97 -8.48
CA HIS A 235 -13.92 -8.52 -8.70
C HIS A 235 -15.04 -7.68 -8.08
N VAL A 236 -16.30 -8.13 -8.22
CA VAL A 236 -17.46 -7.39 -7.76
C VAL A 236 -18.44 -8.31 -7.07
N GLU A 237 -18.91 -7.89 -5.90
CA GLU A 237 -20.02 -8.51 -5.18
C GLU A 237 -20.91 -7.39 -4.63
N LYS A 238 -22.15 -7.33 -5.09
CA LYS A 238 -23.12 -6.31 -4.70
C LYS A 238 -24.42 -6.98 -4.29
N ALA A 239 -25.03 -6.47 -3.24
CA ALA A 239 -26.35 -6.88 -2.80
C ALA A 239 -27.12 -5.70 -2.22
N ASP A 240 -28.44 -5.76 -2.35
CA ASP A 240 -29.36 -4.86 -1.70
C ASP A 240 -29.38 -5.12 -0.18
N THR A 241 -29.11 -4.07 0.60
CA THR A 241 -29.05 -4.13 2.05
C THR A 241 -30.43 -4.32 2.70
N GLU A 242 -31.53 -4.11 1.96
CA GLU A 242 -32.88 -4.39 2.44
C GLU A 242 -33.18 -5.90 2.55
N TYR A 243 -32.36 -6.75 1.92
CA TYR A 243 -32.52 -8.21 1.92
C TYR A 243 -31.50 -8.88 2.86
N ASP A 244 -31.92 -9.15 4.11
CA ASP A 244 -31.04 -9.76 5.11
C ASP A 244 -30.52 -11.13 4.65
N GLY A 245 -29.19 -11.27 4.60
CA GLY A 245 -28.51 -12.47 4.15
C GLY A 245 -28.19 -12.54 2.66
N ALA A 246 -28.59 -11.55 1.83
CA ALA A 246 -28.32 -11.55 0.39
C ALA A 246 -26.83 -11.64 0.04
N PHE A 247 -25.96 -10.89 0.74
CA PHE A 247 -24.49 -11.01 0.59
C PHE A 247 -23.99 -12.42 0.91
N ALA A 248 -24.53 -13.06 1.96
CA ALA A 248 -24.12 -14.42 2.32
C ALA A 248 -24.58 -15.44 1.26
N ALA A 249 -25.80 -15.25 0.74
CA ALA A 249 -26.40 -16.09 -0.30
C ALA A 249 -25.63 -15.99 -1.62
N ILE A 250 -25.38 -14.79 -2.14
CA ILE A 250 -24.66 -14.62 -3.41
C ILE A 250 -23.26 -15.18 -3.33
N ASN A 251 -22.57 -14.96 -2.21
CA ASN A 251 -21.21 -15.46 -2.04
C ASN A 251 -21.15 -16.99 -2.08
N LYS A 252 -22.03 -17.68 -1.34
CA LYS A 252 -22.08 -19.15 -1.31
C LYS A 252 -22.51 -19.72 -2.65
N LEU A 253 -23.64 -19.24 -3.19
CA LEU A 253 -24.21 -19.78 -4.42
C LEU A 253 -23.24 -19.57 -5.58
N PHE A 254 -22.57 -18.42 -5.66
CA PHE A 254 -21.55 -18.22 -6.68
C PHE A 254 -20.38 -19.18 -6.54
N ALA A 255 -19.85 -19.38 -5.32
CA ALA A 255 -18.77 -20.34 -5.08
C ALA A 255 -19.15 -21.78 -5.50
N GLU A 256 -20.40 -22.20 -5.29
CA GLU A 256 -20.93 -23.51 -5.73
C GLU A 256 -20.96 -23.68 -7.25
N HIS A 257 -21.16 -22.59 -8.00
CA HIS A 257 -21.24 -22.61 -9.46
C HIS A 257 -19.88 -22.35 -10.13
N LEU A 258 -18.84 -21.96 -9.38
CA LEU A 258 -17.50 -21.80 -9.94
C LEU A 258 -16.91 -23.17 -10.35
N PRO A 259 -16.23 -23.24 -11.52
CA PRO A 259 -15.53 -24.45 -11.97
C PRO A 259 -14.66 -25.09 -10.89
N SER A 260 -14.67 -26.42 -10.81
CA SER A 260 -13.96 -27.18 -9.77
C SER A 260 -12.43 -27.04 -9.81
N GLN A 261 -11.88 -26.62 -10.95
CA GLN A 261 -10.44 -26.31 -11.08
C GLN A 261 -10.00 -25.18 -10.13
N PHE A 262 -10.91 -24.27 -9.78
CA PHE A 262 -10.62 -23.20 -8.84
C PHE A 262 -10.72 -23.75 -7.42
N THR A 263 -9.56 -23.85 -6.78
CA THR A 263 -9.37 -24.27 -5.40
C THR A 263 -9.22 -23.08 -4.47
N HIS A 264 -8.87 -21.91 -5.02
CA HIS A 264 -8.73 -20.64 -4.30
C HIS A 264 -9.68 -19.61 -4.88
N ILE A 265 -10.27 -18.80 -3.98
CA ILE A 265 -11.05 -17.62 -4.35
C ILE A 265 -10.37 -16.41 -3.71
N ASN A 266 -9.83 -15.51 -4.53
CA ASN A 266 -9.44 -14.17 -4.11
C ASN A 266 -10.71 -13.30 -4.08
N ARG A 267 -10.86 -12.48 -3.03
CA ARG A 267 -11.96 -11.52 -2.93
C ARG A 267 -11.44 -10.10 -2.74
N GLU A 268 -10.24 -9.80 -3.22
CA GLU A 268 -9.56 -8.50 -3.19
C GLU A 268 -9.34 -7.94 -1.78
N GLU A 269 -9.08 -6.64 -1.64
CA GLU A 269 -8.64 -5.99 -0.40
C GLU A 269 -9.74 -5.30 0.44
N ASP A 270 -9.45 -4.96 1.69
CA ASP A 270 -10.43 -4.28 2.58
C ASP A 270 -10.41 -2.75 2.51
N LEU A 271 -9.46 -2.17 1.77
CA LEU A 271 -9.27 -0.72 1.57
C LEU A 271 -9.14 0.07 2.89
N GLY A 272 -8.79 -0.60 3.99
CA GLY A 272 -8.70 0.01 5.32
C GLY A 272 -10.06 0.25 5.97
N LEU A 273 -11.15 -0.23 5.38
CA LEU A 273 -12.50 -0.06 5.90
C LEU A 273 -12.79 -1.13 6.96
N GLU A 274 -12.89 -0.73 8.23
CA GLU A 274 -13.05 -1.68 9.36
C GLU A 274 -14.26 -2.61 9.22
N GLY A 275 -15.37 -2.10 8.69
CA GLY A 275 -16.56 -2.91 8.39
C GLY A 275 -16.30 -4.00 7.35
N LEU A 276 -15.60 -3.65 6.27
CA LEU A 276 -15.23 -4.58 5.19
C LEU A 276 -14.19 -5.59 5.67
N ARG A 277 -13.18 -5.13 6.41
CA ARG A 277 -12.17 -5.97 7.07
C ARG A 277 -12.82 -7.04 7.95
N ARG A 278 -13.76 -6.64 8.82
CA ARG A 278 -14.50 -7.57 9.67
C ARG A 278 -15.31 -8.58 8.83
N ALA A 279 -15.97 -8.10 7.77
CA ALA A 279 -16.75 -8.96 6.88
C ALA A 279 -15.86 -10.00 6.17
N LYS A 280 -14.74 -9.60 5.59
CA LYS A 280 -13.80 -10.50 4.90
C LYS A 280 -13.15 -11.49 5.86
N ARG A 281 -12.66 -11.04 7.03
CA ARG A 281 -12.09 -11.93 8.06
C ARG A 281 -13.11 -12.95 8.59
N SER A 282 -14.39 -12.59 8.65
CA SER A 282 -15.43 -13.52 9.15
C SER A 282 -15.62 -14.76 8.28
N TYR A 283 -15.18 -14.72 7.01
CA TYR A 283 -15.17 -15.87 6.09
C TYR A 283 -13.91 -16.74 6.19
N GLN A 284 -13.05 -16.50 7.19
CA GLN A 284 -11.91 -17.36 7.52
C GLN A 284 -10.97 -17.55 6.31
N PRO A 285 -10.37 -16.45 5.79
CA PRO A 285 -9.40 -16.56 4.71
C PRO A 285 -8.27 -17.53 5.11
N ILE A 286 -7.80 -18.33 4.16
CA ILE A 286 -6.62 -19.18 4.38
C ILE A 286 -5.34 -18.35 4.40
N GLU A 287 -5.37 -17.20 3.74
CA GLU A 287 -4.27 -16.25 3.67
C GLU A 287 -4.83 -14.83 3.51
N ILE A 288 -4.24 -13.88 4.26
CA ILE A 288 -4.37 -12.45 3.97
C ILE A 288 -3.04 -12.07 3.30
N ALA A 289 -3.01 -12.12 1.97
CA ALA A 289 -1.81 -12.04 1.17
C ALA A 289 -1.31 -10.59 1.08
N PRO A 290 -0.17 -10.24 1.72
CA PRO A 290 0.36 -8.88 1.65
C PRO A 290 0.88 -8.56 0.25
N LYS A 291 0.55 -7.35 -0.21
CA LYS A 291 1.14 -6.73 -1.41
C LYS A 291 2.25 -5.78 -0.97
N PHE A 292 3.48 -6.02 -1.43
CA PHE A 292 4.61 -5.16 -1.12
C PHE A 292 4.89 -4.18 -2.26
N THR A 293 5.38 -3.01 -1.87
CA THR A 293 6.01 -2.04 -2.78
C THR A 293 7.50 -2.03 -2.51
N ALA A 294 8.31 -2.11 -3.56
CA ALA A 294 9.75 -1.91 -3.50
C ALA A 294 10.12 -0.66 -4.31
N VAL A 295 10.87 0.25 -3.70
CA VAL A 295 11.38 1.47 -4.35
C VAL A 295 12.90 1.36 -4.45
N CYS A 296 13.44 1.50 -5.66
CA CYS A 296 14.88 1.55 -5.87
C CYS A 296 15.42 2.88 -5.34
N LEU A 297 16.26 2.80 -4.32
CA LEU A 297 16.84 3.94 -3.63
C LEU A 297 17.92 4.60 -4.50
N GLN A 298 17.97 5.92 -4.46
CA GLN A 298 19.04 6.72 -5.02
C GLN A 298 20.33 6.56 -4.18
N PRO A 299 21.52 6.86 -4.74
CA PRO A 299 22.79 6.62 -4.05
C PRO A 299 22.90 7.25 -2.65
N ASP A 300 22.35 8.45 -2.47
CA ASP A 300 22.29 9.15 -1.19
C ASP A 300 21.31 8.50 -0.21
N GLU A 301 20.16 8.03 -0.68
CA GLU A 301 19.19 7.27 0.14
C GLU A 301 19.80 5.93 0.60
N VAL A 302 20.53 5.23 -0.27
CA VAL A 302 21.28 4.01 0.09
C VAL A 302 22.33 4.31 1.15
N ALA A 303 23.08 5.41 0.96
CA ALA A 303 24.11 5.81 1.91
C ALA A 303 23.51 6.23 3.27
N CYS A 304 22.36 6.92 3.25
CA CYS A 304 21.55 7.27 4.42
C CYS A 304 21.09 6.01 5.16
N LYS A 305 20.45 5.06 4.45
CA LYS A 305 20.00 3.77 5.01
C LYS A 305 21.13 3.04 5.72
N ARG A 306 22.28 2.89 5.04
CA ARG A 306 23.46 2.24 5.61
C ARG A 306 23.94 2.92 6.88
N LEU A 307 24.10 4.25 6.86
CA LEU A 307 24.59 4.99 8.03
C LEU A 307 23.59 4.91 9.18
N TRP A 308 22.29 5.03 8.89
CA TRP A 308 21.21 4.92 9.87
C TRP A 308 21.30 3.60 10.64
N MET A 309 21.25 2.48 9.92
CA MET A 309 21.28 1.14 10.51
C MET A 309 22.59 0.90 11.27
N THR A 310 23.71 1.45 10.79
CA THR A 310 25.01 1.33 11.47
C THR A 310 25.04 2.07 12.81
N VAL A 311 24.39 3.24 12.90
CA VAL A 311 24.48 4.12 14.08
C VAL A 311 23.40 3.79 15.12
N PHE A 312 22.17 3.54 14.67
CA PHE A 312 21.03 3.35 15.56
C PHE A 312 20.67 1.88 15.79
N GLY A 313 21.03 0.98 14.87
CA GLY A 313 20.67 -0.44 14.97
C GLY A 313 19.18 -0.72 14.75
N ASP A 314 18.44 0.25 14.21
CA ASP A 314 17.03 0.10 13.88
C ASP A 314 16.83 -0.97 12.78
N GLU A 315 15.69 -1.66 12.87
CA GLU A 315 15.30 -2.67 11.91
C GLU A 315 15.02 -2.07 10.53
N GLU A 316 15.42 -2.79 9.48
CA GLU A 316 15.29 -2.34 8.08
C GLU A 316 13.90 -1.80 7.70
N PRO A 317 12.77 -2.44 8.10
CA PRO A 317 11.43 -1.94 7.77
C PRO A 317 11.15 -0.52 8.31
N PHE A 318 11.66 -0.18 9.49
CA PHE A 318 11.46 1.15 10.09
C PHE A 318 12.21 2.22 9.27
N VAL A 319 13.44 1.93 8.89
CA VAL A 319 14.26 2.83 8.07
C VAL A 319 13.67 2.98 6.66
N ASP A 320 13.16 1.88 6.09
CA ASP A 320 12.50 1.89 4.78
C ASP A 320 11.25 2.78 4.79
N GLU A 321 10.41 2.68 5.82
CA GLU A 321 9.23 3.52 5.98
C GLU A 321 9.59 5.01 6.06
N PHE A 322 10.63 5.35 6.83
CA PHE A 322 11.16 6.73 6.87
C PHE A 322 11.62 7.20 5.49
N LEU A 323 12.41 6.40 4.78
CA LEU A 323 12.92 6.74 3.45
C LEU A 323 11.81 6.92 2.42
N MET A 324 10.78 6.08 2.47
CA MET A 324 9.70 6.13 1.51
C MET A 324 8.75 7.31 1.74
N ARG A 325 8.53 7.72 3.00
CA ARG A 325 7.48 8.69 3.34
C ARG A 325 8.01 10.06 3.74
N TYR A 326 9.11 10.10 4.48
CA TYR A 326 9.57 11.30 5.18
C TYR A 326 10.87 11.87 4.66
N TYR A 327 11.75 11.03 4.11
CA TYR A 327 13.04 11.47 3.59
C TYR A 327 12.89 12.50 2.47
N ASP A 328 13.56 13.63 2.62
CA ASP A 328 13.68 14.66 1.60
C ASP A 328 15.13 15.11 1.52
N ARG A 329 15.69 15.05 0.31
CA ARG A 329 17.06 15.45 0.03
C ARG A 329 17.31 16.92 0.35
N GLU A 330 16.31 17.80 0.14
CA GLU A 330 16.45 19.23 0.44
C GLU A 330 16.43 19.53 1.95
N GLN A 331 15.94 18.57 2.74
CA GLN A 331 15.88 18.66 4.20
C GLN A 331 16.96 17.84 4.91
N MET A 332 17.84 17.16 4.17
CA MET A 332 18.93 16.39 4.73
C MET A 332 20.24 17.21 4.72
N LEU A 333 20.93 17.24 5.85
CA LEU A 333 22.32 17.70 5.89
C LEU A 333 23.23 16.49 6.01
N SER A 334 24.29 16.45 5.21
CA SER A 334 25.25 15.35 5.21
C SER A 334 26.69 15.84 5.12
N ILE A 335 27.62 15.02 5.62
CA ILE A 335 29.05 15.19 5.40
C ILE A 335 29.59 13.92 4.76
N GLU A 336 30.32 14.10 3.67
CA GLU A 336 31.04 13.03 2.98
C GLU A 336 32.54 13.07 3.30
N SER A 337 33.15 11.89 3.40
CA SER A 337 34.60 11.68 3.46
C SER A 337 34.94 10.51 2.55
N ASP A 338 35.92 10.68 1.67
CA ASP A 338 36.41 9.63 0.77
C ASP A 338 35.29 8.97 -0.08
N GLY A 339 34.32 9.77 -0.51
CA GLY A 339 33.17 9.30 -1.30
C GLY A 339 32.13 8.52 -0.49
N GLN A 340 32.21 8.53 0.84
CA GLN A 340 31.24 7.91 1.74
C GLN A 340 30.53 8.97 2.59
N LEU A 341 29.21 8.84 2.71
CA LEU A 341 28.43 9.62 3.68
C LEU A 341 28.76 9.12 5.10
N VAL A 342 29.37 9.98 5.90
CA VAL A 342 29.91 9.64 7.23
C VAL A 342 29.22 10.35 8.39
N ALA A 343 28.43 11.39 8.10
CA ALA A 343 27.55 12.00 9.08
C ALA A 343 26.31 12.58 8.40
N MET A 344 25.18 12.58 9.10
CA MET A 344 23.93 13.15 8.60
C MET A 344 23.01 13.65 9.72
N LEU A 345 22.05 14.48 9.35
CA LEU A 345 20.82 14.76 10.09
C LEU A 345 19.70 15.18 9.13
N HIS A 346 18.46 15.15 9.59
CA HIS A 346 17.28 15.58 8.85
C HIS A 346 16.60 16.77 9.55
N LEU A 347 16.10 17.72 8.77
CA LEU A 347 15.35 18.90 9.22
C LEU A 347 13.88 18.74 8.85
N LEU A 348 13.13 18.05 9.69
CA LEU A 348 11.75 17.70 9.38
C LEU A 348 10.79 18.83 9.78
N PRO A 349 9.87 19.26 8.90
CA PRO A 349 8.97 20.35 9.20
C PRO A 349 7.76 19.87 10.03
N PHE A 350 7.47 20.60 11.10
CA PHE A 350 6.33 20.40 11.99
C PHE A 350 5.65 21.73 12.33
N GLU A 351 4.41 21.65 12.77
CA GLU A 351 3.72 22.71 13.52
C GLU A 351 3.51 22.26 14.96
N SER A 352 3.73 23.16 15.92
CA SER A 352 3.49 22.91 17.34
C SER A 352 2.83 24.09 18.02
N GLU A 353 2.58 23.99 19.34
CA GLU A 353 2.13 25.13 20.15
C GLU A 353 3.13 26.28 20.18
N LEU A 354 4.38 26.06 19.75
CA LEU A 354 5.41 27.08 19.61
C LEU A 354 5.42 27.75 18.23
N GLY A 355 4.55 27.33 17.31
CA GLY A 355 4.52 27.82 15.93
C GLY A 355 5.24 26.87 14.97
N ARG A 356 5.85 27.43 13.91
CA ARG A 356 6.59 26.67 12.91
C ARG A 356 7.83 26.04 13.57
N THR A 357 7.88 24.72 13.58
CA THR A 357 8.86 23.96 14.37
C THR A 357 9.65 23.02 13.46
N THR A 358 10.98 23.08 13.52
CA THR A 358 11.83 22.08 12.84
C THR A 358 12.27 20.99 13.82
N TYR A 359 12.01 19.74 13.48
CA TYR A 359 12.54 18.58 14.20
C TYR A 359 13.88 18.16 13.58
N ILE A 360 14.96 18.26 14.36
CA ILE A 360 16.26 17.73 13.97
C ILE A 360 16.28 16.24 14.30
N TYR A 361 16.23 15.41 13.27
CA TYR A 361 16.05 13.96 13.39
C TYR A 361 17.25 13.18 12.83
N GLY A 362 17.53 12.01 13.39
CA GLY A 362 18.56 11.09 12.87
C GLY A 362 19.98 11.67 12.88
N VAL A 363 20.39 12.39 13.93
CA VAL A 363 21.76 12.93 14.04
C VAL A 363 22.77 11.79 14.17
N ALA A 364 23.40 11.44 13.06
CA ALA A 364 24.26 10.27 12.95
C ALA A 364 25.70 10.67 12.58
N THR A 365 26.67 9.99 13.17
CA THR A 365 28.07 10.01 12.75
C THR A 365 28.61 8.60 12.81
N ASP A 366 29.17 8.15 11.69
CA ASP A 366 29.77 6.83 11.54
C ASP A 366 30.80 6.59 12.66
N PRO A 367 30.75 5.45 13.37
CA PRO A 367 31.65 5.15 14.48
C PRO A 367 33.13 5.40 14.18
N ALA A 368 33.60 5.10 12.96
CA ALA A 368 35.00 5.28 12.55
C ALA A 368 35.41 6.76 12.37
N PHE A 369 34.42 7.66 12.27
CA PHE A 369 34.60 9.09 12.02
C PHE A 369 34.21 9.98 13.21
N ARG A 370 33.86 9.37 14.36
CA ARG A 370 33.56 10.08 15.61
C ARG A 370 34.79 10.84 16.13
N HIS A 371 34.54 11.80 17.02
CA HIS A 371 35.56 12.68 17.63
C HIS A 371 36.31 13.60 16.63
N ARG A 372 35.80 13.76 15.41
CA ARG A 372 36.33 14.70 14.39
C ARG A 372 35.49 15.99 14.24
N GLY A 373 34.56 16.24 15.17
CA GLY A 373 33.69 17.43 15.14
C GLY A 373 32.58 17.42 14.07
N LEU A 374 32.31 16.28 13.41
CA LEU A 374 31.34 16.19 12.31
C LEU A 374 29.92 16.56 12.73
N ALA A 375 29.40 15.92 13.79
CA ALA A 375 28.09 16.25 14.35
C ALA A 375 27.99 17.73 14.75
N THR A 376 29.06 18.30 15.32
CA THR A 376 29.10 19.73 15.67
C THR A 376 28.93 20.63 14.45
N ARG A 377 29.62 20.34 13.33
CA ARG A 377 29.46 21.10 12.09
C ARG A 377 28.04 21.01 11.53
N LEU A 378 27.47 19.80 11.50
CA LEU A 378 26.09 19.60 11.06
C LEU A 378 25.08 20.36 11.92
N MET A 379 25.23 20.31 13.25
CA MET A 379 24.34 21.04 14.16
C MET A 379 24.44 22.55 14.02
N GLN A 380 25.64 23.10 13.80
CA GLN A 380 25.83 24.53 13.53
C GLN A 380 25.11 24.95 12.25
N GLU A 381 25.23 24.15 11.20
CA GLU A 381 24.57 24.42 9.93
C GLU A 381 23.06 24.28 10.03
N ALA A 382 22.57 23.25 10.72
CA ALA A 382 21.15 23.07 11.00
C ALA A 382 20.54 24.30 11.69
N VAL A 383 21.17 24.78 12.77
CA VAL A 383 20.70 25.96 13.49
C VAL A 383 20.73 27.21 12.62
N ARG A 384 21.80 27.41 11.82
CA ARG A 384 21.88 28.52 10.87
C ARG A 384 20.70 28.50 9.88
N LEU A 385 20.41 27.35 9.28
CA LEU A 385 19.32 27.20 8.31
C LEU A 385 17.94 27.40 8.95
N ILE A 386 17.73 26.89 10.16
CA ILE A 386 16.49 27.07 10.94
C ILE A 386 16.27 28.57 11.21
N ASP A 387 17.31 29.29 11.63
CA ASP A 387 17.25 30.73 11.88
C ASP A 387 16.97 31.54 10.60
N GLU A 388 17.58 31.15 9.47
CA GLU A 388 17.38 31.78 8.15
C GLU A 388 15.98 31.55 7.58
N ARG A 389 15.42 30.35 7.77
CA ARG A 389 14.02 30.03 7.45
C ARG A 389 13.03 30.80 8.34
N GLY A 390 13.50 31.24 9.50
CA GLY A 390 12.73 31.99 10.47
C GLY A 390 11.79 31.13 11.29
N ASP A 391 12.09 29.84 11.47
CA ASP A 391 11.28 28.92 12.27
C ASP A 391 11.22 29.42 13.73
N ASP A 392 10.06 29.26 14.36
CA ASP A 392 9.80 29.76 15.71
C ASP A 392 10.51 28.90 16.78
N ALA A 393 10.63 27.59 16.50
CA ALA A 393 11.28 26.64 17.36
C ALA A 393 12.03 25.55 16.58
N ALA A 394 12.97 24.90 17.25
CA ALA A 394 13.54 23.64 16.84
C ALA A 394 13.53 22.65 17.99
N VAL A 395 13.30 21.39 17.68
CA VAL A 395 13.25 20.30 18.67
C VAL A 395 14.16 19.15 18.25
N LEU A 396 14.62 18.38 19.23
CA LEU A 396 15.30 17.10 19.04
C LEU A 396 15.05 16.21 20.25
N ILE A 397 15.12 14.89 20.05
CA ILE A 397 15.08 13.91 21.14
C ILE A 397 16.50 13.34 21.28
N PRO A 398 17.20 13.59 22.40
CA PRO A 398 18.46 12.90 22.68
C PRO A 398 18.20 11.41 22.81
N THR A 399 19.06 10.57 22.23
CA THR A 399 18.99 9.12 22.41
C THR A 399 18.96 8.79 23.91
N PRO A 400 17.99 7.97 24.36
CA PRO A 400 17.93 7.53 25.75
C PRO A 400 19.25 6.91 26.22
N ASP A 401 19.52 6.98 27.53
CA ASP A 401 20.69 6.39 28.19
C ASP A 401 22.07 6.94 27.77
N GLN A 402 22.11 8.01 26.98
CA GLN A 402 23.32 8.74 26.62
C GLN A 402 23.40 10.09 27.36
N GLU A 403 23.82 10.05 28.63
CA GLU A 403 23.80 11.21 29.54
C GLU A 403 24.59 12.44 29.04
N TRP A 404 25.55 12.26 28.13
CA TRP A 404 26.33 13.34 27.56
C TRP A 404 25.62 14.11 26.42
N LEU A 405 24.56 13.55 25.83
CA LEU A 405 23.86 14.18 24.70
C LEU A 405 23.16 15.49 25.07
N PRO A 406 22.45 15.62 26.21
CA PRO A 406 21.87 16.90 26.60
C PRO A 406 22.89 18.02 26.72
N GLU A 407 24.06 17.76 27.32
CA GLU A 407 25.14 18.75 27.41
C GLU A 407 25.71 19.09 26.03
N PHE A 408 25.84 18.09 25.14
CA PHE A 408 26.26 18.31 23.76
C PHE A 408 25.33 19.27 23.03
N TYR A 409 24.02 19.05 23.11
CA TYR A 409 22.99 19.84 22.41
C TYR A 409 22.76 21.23 23.03
N ALA A 410 22.96 21.37 24.34
CA ALA A 410 22.85 22.65 25.05
C ALA A 410 23.76 23.75 24.48
N ARG A 411 24.91 23.36 23.92
CA ARG A 411 25.86 24.29 23.26
C ARG A 411 25.29 24.96 22.00
N PHE A 412 24.21 24.42 21.43
CA PHE A 412 23.51 24.99 20.27
C PHE A 412 22.21 25.72 20.66
N GLY A 413 21.96 25.90 21.96
CA GLY A 413 20.78 26.60 22.47
C GLY A 413 19.56 25.73 22.72
N PHE A 414 19.69 24.40 22.60
CA PHE A 414 18.64 23.47 22.99
C PHE A 414 18.59 23.34 24.51
N GLN A 415 17.41 23.51 25.09
CA GLN A 415 17.18 23.49 26.53
C GLN A 415 15.89 22.71 26.82
N ALA A 416 15.58 22.53 28.11
CA ALA A 416 14.40 21.79 28.58
C ALA A 416 14.43 20.28 28.31
N ASN A 417 13.51 19.59 29.00
CA ASN A 417 13.29 18.15 28.94
C ASN A 417 11.77 17.95 28.98
N LEU A 418 11.10 18.18 27.84
CA LEU A 418 9.65 18.32 27.78
C LEU A 418 9.00 17.09 27.13
N PRO A 419 7.90 16.55 27.68
CA PRO A 419 7.11 15.55 26.97
C PRO A 419 6.72 16.02 25.58
N ILE A 420 6.87 15.17 24.58
CA ILE A 420 6.54 15.47 23.19
C ILE A 420 5.70 14.34 22.58
N ILE A 421 4.75 14.70 21.73
CA ILE A 421 3.92 13.78 20.96
C ILE A 421 4.00 14.20 19.51
N PHE A 422 4.30 13.26 18.62
CA PHE A 422 4.23 13.48 17.18
C PHE A 422 2.89 13.01 16.62
N GLU A 423 2.33 13.82 15.73
CA GLU A 423 1.11 13.52 14.98
C GLU A 423 1.46 13.43 13.50
N THR A 424 1.33 12.24 12.94
CA THR A 424 1.63 11.91 11.54
C THR A 424 0.40 11.28 10.88
N PRO A 425 0.25 11.37 9.55
CA PRO A 425 -0.91 10.78 8.86
C PRO A 425 -0.99 9.25 8.94
N ASP A 426 0.12 8.59 9.23
CA ASP A 426 0.32 7.14 9.16
C ASP A 426 0.82 6.53 10.47
N ASP A 427 0.78 7.30 11.57
CA ASP A 427 1.25 6.91 12.89
C ASP A 427 2.75 6.52 12.95
N PHE A 428 3.59 7.02 12.03
CA PHE A 428 5.04 6.83 12.10
C PHE A 428 5.63 7.38 13.40
N ASP A 429 6.44 6.57 14.08
CA ASP A 429 7.08 6.93 15.35
C ASP A 429 8.39 7.68 15.15
N PHE A 430 8.34 9.00 15.32
CA PHE A 430 9.51 9.88 15.34
C PHE A 430 10.28 9.92 16.67
N GLY A 431 9.75 9.22 17.68
CA GLY A 431 10.26 9.16 19.03
C GLY A 431 11.21 7.98 19.27
N THR A 432 11.06 7.36 20.45
CA THR A 432 11.96 6.31 20.95
C THR A 432 11.35 4.90 20.92
N GLY A 433 10.21 4.70 20.25
CA GLY A 433 9.40 3.47 20.38
C GLY A 433 8.35 3.55 21.50
N ASN A 434 8.41 4.59 22.35
CA ASN A 434 7.50 4.78 23.47
C ASN A 434 7.24 6.27 23.71
N SER A 435 6.10 6.75 23.23
CA SER A 435 5.68 8.16 23.32
C SER A 435 5.62 8.71 24.75
N THR A 436 5.44 7.86 25.76
CA THR A 436 5.42 8.31 27.17
C THR A 436 6.81 8.68 27.71
N SER A 437 7.86 8.08 27.17
CA SER A 437 9.25 8.37 27.50
C SER A 437 9.89 9.43 26.61
N ASP A 438 9.22 9.82 25.52
CA ASP A 438 9.76 10.82 24.62
C ASP A 438 9.88 12.17 25.31
N ARG A 439 11.09 12.72 25.23
CA ARG A 439 11.41 14.00 25.80
C ARG A 439 12.24 14.82 24.84
N ALA A 440 11.67 15.96 24.43
CA ALA A 440 12.33 16.90 23.55
C ALA A 440 13.20 17.88 24.34
N MET A 441 14.37 18.16 23.78
CA MET A 441 15.06 19.43 24.00
C MET A 441 14.59 20.43 22.94
N ILE A 442 14.46 21.69 23.34
CA ILE A 442 13.80 22.74 22.58
C ILE A 442 14.74 23.94 22.47
N ARG A 443 14.90 24.46 21.26
CA ARG A 443 15.50 25.75 20.96
C ARG A 443 14.39 26.68 20.47
N ARG A 444 14.27 27.88 21.03
CA ARG A 444 13.26 28.87 20.62
C ARG A 444 13.92 30.10 20.06
N ARG A 445 13.35 30.66 18.99
CA ARG A 445 13.80 31.93 18.40
C ARG A 445 13.53 33.10 19.36
N GLU A 446 12.34 33.11 19.95
CA GLU A 446 11.91 34.10 20.93
C GLU A 446 11.33 33.41 22.18
N ASN A 447 11.67 33.91 23.37
CA ASN A 447 11.22 33.35 24.66
C ASN A 447 9.98 34.09 25.19
N ILE A 448 8.95 34.26 24.36
CA ILE A 448 7.78 35.09 24.71
C ILE A 448 6.69 34.28 25.41
N SER A 449 6.44 33.05 24.96
CA SER A 449 5.41 32.18 25.53
C SER A 449 5.98 31.20 26.55
N PRO A 450 5.24 30.85 27.63
CA PRO A 450 5.61 29.73 28.49
C PRO A 450 5.61 28.42 27.69
N LEU A 451 6.43 27.46 28.09
CA LEU A 451 6.40 26.12 27.51
C LEU A 451 5.09 25.41 27.92
N PRO A 452 4.44 24.64 27.01
CA PRO A 452 3.30 23.81 27.39
C PRO A 452 3.75 22.65 28.29
N GLU A 453 2.81 21.96 28.94
CA GLU A 453 3.11 20.75 29.73
C GLU A 453 3.57 19.58 28.85
N THR A 454 3.07 19.53 27.62
CA THR A 454 3.43 18.55 26.59
C THR A 454 3.39 19.27 25.25
N LEU A 455 4.42 19.09 24.44
CA LEU A 455 4.49 19.66 23.10
C LEU A 455 3.86 18.69 22.10
N ARG A 456 2.90 19.14 21.32
CA ARG A 456 2.31 18.35 20.23
C ARG A 456 2.87 18.86 18.91
N CYS A 457 3.53 17.99 18.18
CA CYS A 457 4.15 18.31 16.90
C CYS A 457 3.42 17.58 15.79
N ARG A 458 2.70 18.33 14.94
CA ARG A 458 2.01 17.80 13.76
C ARG A 458 2.88 17.94 12.52
N TYR A 459 3.13 16.85 11.82
CA TYR A 459 3.91 16.86 10.59
C TYR A 459 3.18 17.64 9.49
N VAL A 460 3.88 18.54 8.78
CA VAL A 460 3.25 19.41 7.77
C VAL A 460 3.51 18.97 6.32
N GLY A 461 4.21 17.87 6.10
CA GLY A 461 4.55 17.39 4.76
C GLY A 461 5.84 18.00 4.20
N LYS A 462 6.22 17.55 3.00
CA LYS A 462 7.38 18.05 2.22
C LYS A 462 7.03 19.33 1.48
#